data_AF-A0A3L7VPU9-F1
#
_entry.id   AF-A0A3L7VPU9-F1
#
_cell.length_a   1.000
_cell.length_b   1.000
_cell.length_c   1.000
_cell.angle_alpha   90.00
_cell.angle_beta   90.00
_cell.angle_gamma   90.00
#
_symmetry.space_group_name_H-M   'P 1'
#
loop_
_entity.id
_entity.type
_entity.pdbx_description
1 polymer ?
#
loop_
_entity_poly.entity_id
_entity_poly.type
_entity_poly.pdbx_seq_one_letter_code
_entity_poly.pdbx_strand_id
1 'polypeptide(L)'
;MFFQWVIRKVKMSELQELPKSSNTVWYVLIGLLLVIPTGLFVWNERGNWQPVVPSGNPNGKAKTYKEIMEIQARPRDAMEVIGVVRDGKAKAWSMESFIRPDKHVFNDSTFGPSGLAVTFCDIDDCVKVLTQSSGKPPNLDMGGTHTSRPGKMLVVANGKSYWQDTFQPLYPGGEAFPYAEVVH
;
A
#
# COMPACT_ATOMS: atom_id res chain seq x y z
N MET A 1 -2.98 29.60 -3.38
CA MET A 1 -3.55 28.27 -3.67
C MET A 1 -3.67 27.54 -2.35
N PHE A 2 -4.89 27.28 -1.89
CA PHE A 2 -5.13 26.53 -0.66
C PHE A 2 -4.94 25.05 -0.98
N PHE A 3 -3.90 24.43 -0.41
CA PHE A 3 -3.74 22.98 -0.46
C PHE A 3 -4.62 22.41 0.64
N GLN A 4 -5.69 21.73 0.24
CA GLN A 4 -6.62 21.07 1.15
C GLN A 4 -6.12 19.66 1.41
N TRP A 5 -5.90 19.34 2.67
CA TRP A 5 -5.42 18.05 3.13
C TRP A 5 -6.62 17.22 3.58
N VAL A 6 -6.64 15.94 3.26
CA VAL A 6 -7.70 15.03 3.75
C VAL A 6 -7.01 13.76 4.23
N ILE A 7 -6.90 13.63 5.55
CA ILE A 7 -6.53 12.38 6.22
C ILE A 7 -7.80 11.90 6.90
N ARG A 8 -8.37 10.82 6.37
CA ARG A 8 -9.55 10.18 6.97
C ARG A 8 -9.34 8.68 6.90
N LYS A 9 -9.81 7.97 7.92
CA LYS A 9 -10.18 6.57 7.75
C LYS A 9 -11.41 6.55 6.87
N VAL A 10 -11.28 5.93 5.71
CA VAL A 10 -12.37 5.83 4.74
C VAL A 10 -12.56 4.36 4.41
N LYS A 11 -13.81 3.93 4.25
CA LYS A 11 -14.08 2.62 3.64
C LYS A 11 -13.67 2.70 2.18
N MET A 12 -13.03 1.66 1.66
CA MET A 12 -12.59 1.64 0.25
C MET A 12 -13.74 1.89 -0.74
N SER A 13 -14.97 1.47 -0.41
CA SER A 13 -16.17 1.76 -1.21
C SER A 13 -16.41 3.25 -1.48
N GLU A 14 -15.97 4.15 -0.59
CA GLU A 14 -16.18 5.60 -0.72
C GLU A 14 -15.12 6.27 -1.63
N LEU A 15 -14.00 5.60 -1.92
CA LEU A 15 -12.93 6.14 -2.79
C LEU A 15 -13.14 5.84 -4.29
N GLN A 16 -14.11 5.00 -4.65
CA GLN A 16 -14.35 4.56 -6.03
C GLN A 16 -15.13 5.57 -6.90
N GLU A 17 -15.65 6.66 -6.32
CA GLU A 17 -16.46 7.64 -7.06
C GLU A 17 -15.65 8.70 -7.84
N LEU A 18 -14.32 8.57 -7.91
CA LEU A 18 -13.51 9.47 -8.73
C LEU A 18 -13.56 9.08 -10.22
N PRO A 19 -13.88 10.01 -11.13
CA PRO A 19 -14.12 9.69 -12.54
C PRO A 19 -12.84 9.21 -13.23
N LYS A 20 -12.81 7.92 -13.61
CA LYS A 20 -11.79 7.36 -14.50
C LYS A 20 -12.00 7.88 -15.92
N SER A 21 -11.10 8.75 -16.39
CA SER A 21 -11.05 9.18 -17.78
C SER A 21 -10.63 8.03 -18.70
N SER A 22 -11.54 7.67 -19.59
CA SER A 22 -11.40 6.73 -20.71
C SER A 22 -10.24 7.08 -21.64
N ASN A 23 -9.48 6.08 -22.09
CA ASN A 23 -8.89 6.09 -23.43
C ASN A 23 -8.70 4.67 -23.98
N THR A 24 -9.47 4.40 -25.04
CA THR A 24 -9.52 3.22 -25.90
C THR A 24 -8.57 3.40 -27.08
N VAL A 25 -7.72 2.42 -27.43
CA VAL A 25 -7.12 2.31 -28.78
C VAL A 25 -6.93 0.84 -29.20
N TRP A 26 -7.35 0.55 -30.43
CA TRP A 26 -7.32 -0.70 -31.20
C TRP A 26 -5.94 -1.07 -31.76
N TYR A 27 -5.68 -2.36 -32.05
CA TYR A 27 -5.01 -2.82 -33.28
C TYR A 27 -5.38 -4.27 -33.65
N VAL A 28 -5.59 -4.49 -34.94
CA VAL A 28 -5.79 -5.77 -35.66
C VAL A 28 -4.53 -6.07 -36.46
N LEU A 29 -4.10 -7.34 -36.57
CA LEU A 29 -3.77 -8.06 -37.83
C LEU A 29 -2.88 -9.31 -37.61
N ILE A 30 -3.46 -10.46 -37.98
CA ILE A 30 -2.99 -11.58 -38.83
C ILE A 30 -1.55 -12.11 -38.68
N GLY A 31 -1.46 -13.44 -38.52
CA GLY A 31 -0.28 -14.25 -38.81
C GLY A 31 -0.58 -15.74 -38.73
N LEU A 32 -1.06 -16.33 -39.83
CA LEU A 32 -1.33 -17.75 -40.01
C LEU A 32 0.02 -18.48 -40.18
N LEU A 33 0.40 -19.33 -39.23
CA LEU A 33 1.57 -20.22 -39.33
C LEU A 33 1.13 -21.62 -38.90
N LEU A 34 1.07 -22.53 -39.88
CA LEU A 34 0.93 -23.97 -39.68
C LEU A 34 2.18 -24.47 -38.94
N VAL A 35 2.04 -24.68 -37.63
CA VAL A 35 2.97 -25.45 -36.82
C VAL A 35 2.28 -26.78 -36.53
N ILE A 36 2.81 -27.88 -37.07
CA ILE A 36 2.41 -29.23 -36.66
C ILE A 36 3.19 -29.53 -35.37
N PRO A 37 2.57 -29.56 -34.17
CA PRO A 37 3.27 -29.95 -32.98
C PRO A 37 3.20 -31.47 -32.87
N THR A 38 4.35 -32.12 -32.77
CA THR A 38 4.51 -33.47 -32.25
C THR A 38 3.93 -33.54 -30.83
N GLY A 39 2.62 -33.79 -30.71
CA GLY A 39 1.92 -33.90 -29.43
C GLY A 39 2.24 -35.21 -28.72
N LEU A 40 2.42 -35.17 -27.40
CA LEU A 40 2.41 -36.36 -26.56
C LEU A 40 0.97 -36.87 -26.44
N PHE A 41 0.74 -38.14 -26.78
CA PHE A 41 -0.55 -38.80 -26.66
C PHE A 41 -0.49 -39.87 -25.56
N VAL A 42 -1.56 -39.97 -24.76
CA VAL A 42 -1.75 -41.02 -23.76
C VAL A 42 -2.92 -41.91 -24.19
N TRP A 43 -2.76 -43.21 -24.05
CA TRP A 43 -3.79 -44.20 -24.34
C TRP A 43 -4.78 -44.28 -23.17
N ASN A 44 -6.08 -44.16 -23.45
CA ASN A 44 -7.11 -44.24 -22.42
C ASN A 44 -7.74 -45.64 -22.32
N GLU A 45 -8.48 -45.89 -21.23
CA GLU A 45 -9.14 -47.17 -20.95
C GLU A 45 -10.25 -47.54 -21.95
N ARG A 46 -10.65 -46.60 -22.81
CA ARG A 46 -11.60 -46.81 -23.92
C ARG A 46 -10.91 -47.19 -25.23
N GLY A 47 -9.61 -47.52 -25.18
CA GLY A 47 -8.86 -47.99 -26.34
C GLY A 47 -8.56 -46.91 -27.38
N ASN A 48 -8.47 -45.64 -26.96
CA ASN A 48 -8.24 -44.52 -27.87
C ASN A 48 -7.08 -43.64 -27.39
N TRP A 49 -6.30 -43.10 -28.35
CA TRP A 49 -5.28 -42.09 -28.08
C TRP A 49 -5.92 -40.73 -27.80
N GLN A 50 -5.53 -40.10 -26.69
CA GLN A 50 -5.94 -38.74 -26.32
C GLN A 50 -4.70 -37.84 -26.20
N PRO A 51 -4.69 -36.63 -26.75
CA PRO A 51 -3.60 -35.69 -26.55
C PRO A 51 -3.52 -35.26 -25.07
N VAL A 52 -2.31 -35.17 -24.52
CA VAL A 52 -2.11 -34.63 -23.16
C VAL A 52 -2.31 -33.12 -23.21
N VAL A 53 -3.50 -32.64 -22.87
CA VAL A 53 -3.77 -31.22 -22.65
C VAL A 53 -3.39 -30.84 -21.22
N PRO A 54 -2.42 -29.91 -21.01
CA PRO A 54 -2.20 -29.33 -19.70
C PRO A 54 -3.51 -28.74 -19.19
N SER A 55 -3.89 -29.06 -17.95
CA SER A 55 -5.08 -28.51 -17.29
C SER A 55 -4.88 -27.02 -16.99
N GLY A 56 -5.00 -26.20 -18.03
CA GLY A 56 -5.03 -24.76 -17.99
C GLY A 56 -6.04 -24.30 -19.03
N ASN A 57 -6.88 -23.32 -18.68
CA ASN A 57 -7.91 -22.78 -19.56
C ASN A 57 -7.33 -22.48 -20.96
N PRO A 58 -7.72 -23.20 -22.03
CA PRO A 58 -7.11 -23.06 -23.34
C PRO A 58 -7.43 -21.72 -24.03
N ASN A 59 -8.36 -20.94 -23.47
CA ASN A 59 -8.81 -19.64 -24.00
C ASN A 59 -8.50 -18.44 -23.08
N GLY A 60 -7.91 -18.67 -21.91
CA GLY A 60 -7.53 -17.59 -21.01
C GLY A 60 -6.15 -17.07 -21.40
N LYS A 61 -6.07 -15.87 -22.00
CA LYS A 61 -4.78 -15.17 -22.08
C LYS A 61 -4.16 -15.17 -20.67
N ALA A 62 -2.93 -15.67 -20.55
CA ALA A 62 -2.22 -15.63 -19.28
C ALA A 62 -2.23 -14.18 -18.80
N LYS A 63 -2.80 -13.95 -17.61
CA LYS A 63 -2.84 -12.61 -17.03
C LYS A 63 -1.41 -12.11 -16.92
N THR A 64 -1.19 -10.91 -17.44
CA THR A 64 0.11 -10.25 -17.35
C THR A 64 0.46 -10.03 -15.88
N TYR A 65 1.76 -9.95 -15.58
CA TYR A 65 2.23 -9.61 -14.23
C TYR A 65 1.56 -8.34 -13.70
N LYS A 66 1.36 -7.33 -14.57
CA LYS A 66 0.65 -6.10 -14.26
C LYS A 66 -0.81 -6.35 -13.84
N GLU A 67 -1.54 -7.19 -14.55
CA GLU A 67 -2.94 -7.54 -14.22
C GLU A 67 -3.04 -8.35 -12.93
N ILE A 68 -2.06 -9.23 -12.65
CA ILE A 68 -2.01 -9.98 -11.39
C ILE A 68 -1.77 -9.01 -10.22
N MET A 69 -0.81 -8.09 -10.36
CA MET A 69 -0.53 -7.07 -9.35
C MET A 69 -1.72 -6.12 -9.16
N GLU A 70 -2.44 -5.73 -10.21
CA GLU A 70 -3.62 -4.87 -10.11
C GLU A 70 -4.78 -5.57 -9.38
N ILE A 71 -4.98 -6.88 -9.59
CA ILE A 71 -6.00 -7.66 -8.89
C ILE A 71 -5.63 -7.83 -7.41
N GLN A 72 -4.36 -8.11 -7.10
CA GLN A 72 -3.88 -8.24 -5.73
C GLN A 72 -3.85 -6.90 -4.98
N ALA A 73 -3.64 -5.80 -5.69
CA ALA A 73 -3.63 -4.46 -5.12
C ALA A 73 -5.02 -3.92 -4.81
N ARG A 74 -6.12 -4.57 -5.26
CA ARG A 74 -7.48 -4.15 -4.93
C ARG A 74 -7.81 -4.50 -3.48
N PRO A 75 -8.02 -3.51 -2.61
CA PRO A 75 -8.49 -3.79 -1.27
C PRO A 75 -9.91 -4.33 -1.35
N ARG A 76 -10.25 -5.26 -0.45
CA ARG A 76 -11.62 -5.73 -0.30
C ARG A 76 -12.51 -4.52 0.00
N ASP A 77 -13.72 -4.46 -0.54
CA ASP A 77 -14.59 -3.27 -0.45
C ASP A 77 -14.89 -2.82 1.00
N ALA A 78 -14.76 -3.73 1.97
CA ALA A 78 -14.92 -3.47 3.41
C ALA A 78 -13.61 -3.09 4.15
N MET A 79 -12.47 -3.00 3.46
CA MET A 79 -11.18 -2.73 4.10
C MET A 79 -11.03 -1.26 4.45
N GLU A 80 -10.70 -0.99 5.71
CA GLU A 80 -10.30 0.34 6.16
C GLU A 80 -8.88 0.66 5.68
N VAL A 81 -8.70 1.90 5.24
CA VAL A 81 -7.42 2.41 4.76
C VAL A 81 -7.10 3.77 5.37
N ILE A 82 -5.81 4.05 5.53
CA ILE A 82 -5.30 5.39 5.79
C ILE A 82 -5.05 6.03 4.43
N GLY A 83 -5.91 6.96 4.03
CA GLY A 83 -5.75 7.74 2.79
C GLY A 83 -4.97 9.02 3.05
N VAL A 84 -4.00 9.33 2.19
CA VAL A 84 -3.28 10.61 2.17
C VAL A 84 -3.30 11.20 0.77
N VAL A 85 -3.72 12.46 0.69
CA VAL A 85 -3.71 13.25 -0.54
C VAL A 85 -2.82 14.48 -0.34
N ARG A 86 -1.90 14.72 -1.28
CA ARG A 86 -0.95 15.83 -1.27
C ARG A 86 -0.45 16.13 -2.67
N ASP A 87 -0.34 17.41 -3.01
CA ASP A 87 0.24 17.87 -4.30
C ASP A 87 -0.38 17.14 -5.52
N GLY A 88 -1.69 16.90 -5.48
CA GLY A 88 -2.44 16.18 -6.53
C GLY A 88 -2.19 14.68 -6.61
N LYS A 89 -1.41 14.11 -5.68
CA LYS A 89 -1.16 12.67 -5.56
C LYS A 89 -1.95 12.10 -4.38
N ALA A 90 -2.54 10.93 -4.59
CA ALA A 90 -3.24 10.18 -3.56
C ALA A 90 -2.55 8.82 -3.37
N LYS A 91 -2.40 8.41 -2.11
CA LYS A 91 -1.95 7.07 -1.74
C LYS A 91 -2.74 6.59 -0.52
N ALA A 92 -2.96 5.29 -0.45
CA ALA A 92 -3.64 4.67 0.66
C ALA A 92 -2.82 3.48 1.16
N TRP A 93 -2.84 3.27 2.47
CA TRP A 93 -2.27 2.09 3.12
C TRP A 93 -3.38 1.32 3.81
N SER A 94 -3.39 -0.01 3.68
CA SER A 94 -4.35 -0.83 4.39
C SER A 94 -4.05 -0.84 5.89
N MET A 95 -5.10 -0.81 6.72
CA MET A 95 -4.94 -0.98 8.17
C MET A 95 -4.28 -2.32 8.51
N GLU A 96 -4.53 -3.37 7.71
CA GLU A 96 -3.89 -4.67 7.85
C GLU A 96 -2.36 -4.61 7.76
N SER A 97 -1.80 -3.63 7.03
CA SER A 97 -0.35 -3.44 6.93
C SER A 97 0.28 -3.00 8.26
N PHE A 98 -0.53 -2.44 9.17
CA PHE A 98 -0.09 -1.94 10.48
C PHE A 98 -0.47 -2.88 11.64
N ILE A 99 -1.02 -4.07 11.39
CA ILE A 99 -1.42 -5.01 12.47
C ILE A 99 -0.24 -5.45 13.33
N ARG A 100 0.94 -5.56 12.74
CA ARG A 100 2.12 -6.00 13.47
C ARG A 100 2.75 -4.82 14.19
N PRO A 101 3.17 -4.95 15.46
CA PRO A 101 3.82 -3.88 16.21
C PRO A 101 5.03 -3.26 15.47
N ASP A 102 5.86 -4.10 14.83
CA ASP A 102 7.02 -3.64 14.05
C ASP A 102 6.65 -2.88 12.76
N LYS A 103 5.37 -2.83 12.41
CA LYS A 103 4.81 -2.15 11.24
C LYS A 103 3.93 -0.96 11.60
N HIS A 104 3.86 -0.58 12.88
CA HIS A 104 3.15 0.62 13.32
C HIS A 104 3.73 1.92 12.74
N VAL A 105 4.97 1.88 12.25
CA VAL A 105 5.61 2.99 11.54
C VAL A 105 5.94 2.54 10.11
N PHE A 106 5.51 3.34 9.14
CA PHE A 106 5.77 3.11 7.73
C PHE A 106 6.39 4.35 7.09
N ASN A 107 7.67 4.24 6.70
CA ASN A 107 8.37 5.31 5.97
C ASN A 107 8.24 5.08 4.47
N ASP A 108 7.56 5.99 3.78
CA ASP A 108 7.34 5.95 2.34
C ASP A 108 8.18 6.98 1.60
N SER A 109 9.26 6.51 0.98
CA SER A 109 10.14 7.32 0.14
C SER A 109 9.57 7.62 -1.25
N THR A 110 8.52 6.93 -1.68
CA THR A 110 7.97 7.02 -3.04
C THR A 110 6.92 8.12 -3.18
N PHE A 111 6.42 8.65 -2.06
CA PHE A 111 5.35 9.64 -2.05
C PHE A 111 5.89 11.06 -2.19
N GLY A 112 6.09 11.49 -3.44
CA GLY A 112 6.57 12.84 -3.75
C GLY A 112 8.05 13.06 -3.41
N PRO A 113 8.57 14.29 -3.58
CA PRO A 113 9.99 14.59 -3.38
C PRO A 113 10.43 14.55 -1.91
N SER A 114 9.51 14.83 -0.97
CA SER A 114 9.80 14.82 0.47
C SER A 114 9.58 13.47 1.15
N GLY A 115 8.97 12.51 0.46
CA GLY A 115 8.43 11.31 1.11
C GLY A 115 7.41 11.63 2.22
N LEU A 116 6.95 10.58 2.86
CA LEU A 116 6.07 10.64 4.03
C LEU A 116 6.43 9.54 5.00
N ALA A 117 6.05 9.72 6.26
CA ALA A 117 5.95 8.63 7.20
C ALA A 117 4.54 8.59 7.79
N VAL A 118 4.00 7.39 7.93
CA VAL A 118 2.69 7.15 8.54
C VAL A 118 2.92 6.35 9.80
N THR A 119 2.34 6.79 10.90
CA THR A 119 2.37 6.07 12.17
C THR A 119 0.94 5.73 12.58
N PHE A 120 0.76 4.53 13.12
CA PHE A 120 -0.50 4.04 13.64
C PHE A 120 -0.31 3.39 15.01
N CYS A 121 -1.16 3.74 15.97
CA CYS A 121 -1.29 3.03 17.24
C CYS A 121 -2.69 2.44 17.33
N ASP A 122 -2.74 1.12 17.44
CA ASP A 122 -3.95 0.31 17.61
C ASP A 122 -4.61 0.49 18.99
N ILE A 123 -3.83 0.78 20.03
CA ILE A 123 -4.36 0.93 21.40
C ILE A 123 -5.17 2.23 21.58
N ASP A 124 -4.67 3.33 21.02
CA ASP A 124 -5.28 4.67 21.15
C ASP A 124 -6.02 5.12 19.88
N ASP A 125 -6.11 4.23 18.90
CA ASP A 125 -6.60 4.47 17.55
C ASP A 125 -6.04 5.75 16.88
N CYS A 126 -4.74 5.99 17.07
CA CYS A 126 -4.09 7.23 16.67
C CYS A 126 -3.30 7.06 15.37
N VAL A 127 -3.67 7.84 14.34
CA VAL A 127 -2.95 7.93 13.06
C VAL A 127 -2.28 9.29 12.95
N LYS A 128 -0.99 9.29 12.61
CA LYS A 128 -0.25 10.52 12.29
C LYS A 128 0.50 10.38 10.99
N VAL A 129 0.47 11.43 10.18
CA VAL A 129 1.19 11.52 8.91
C VAL A 129 2.22 12.62 9.03
N LEU A 130 3.47 12.30 8.72
CA LEU A 130 4.63 13.13 8.98
C LEU A 130 5.40 13.37 7.69
N THR A 131 6.01 14.54 7.59
CA THR A 131 6.83 14.91 6.45
C THR A 131 8.05 15.74 6.87
N GLN A 132 9.01 15.85 5.96
CA GLN A 132 10.20 16.65 6.13
C GLN A 132 10.42 17.56 4.91
N SER A 133 10.88 18.78 5.15
CA SER A 133 11.18 19.76 4.09
C SER A 133 12.45 19.44 3.29
N SER A 134 13.31 18.55 3.80
CA SER A 134 14.66 18.29 3.27
C SER A 134 14.69 17.44 1.99
N GLY A 135 13.53 17.06 1.43
CA GLY A 135 13.46 16.19 0.24
C GLY A 135 13.86 14.74 0.53
N LYS A 136 13.92 14.34 1.81
CA LYS A 136 14.15 12.96 2.24
C LYS A 136 12.94 12.50 3.05
N PRO A 137 12.52 11.23 2.91
CA PRO A 137 11.47 10.68 3.75
C PRO A 137 11.88 10.81 5.21
N PRO A 138 10.94 11.11 6.12
CA PRO A 138 11.19 11.01 7.54
C PRO A 138 11.73 9.63 7.87
N ASN A 139 12.78 9.57 8.69
CA ASN A 139 13.29 8.33 9.24
C ASN A 139 12.73 8.17 10.65
N LEU A 140 11.72 7.31 10.77
CA LEU A 140 11.06 7.00 12.03
C LEU A 140 11.11 5.50 12.28
N ASP A 141 11.35 5.14 13.53
CA ASP A 141 11.23 3.77 14.01
C ASP A 141 10.16 3.67 15.10
N MET A 142 9.67 2.45 15.33
CA MET A 142 8.75 2.18 16.43
C MET A 142 9.53 2.13 17.76
N GLY A 143 9.11 2.92 18.74
CA GLY A 143 9.71 2.97 20.08
C GLY A 143 9.03 2.07 21.12
N GLY A 144 8.00 1.31 20.71
CA GLY A 144 7.22 0.45 21.60
C GLY A 144 6.21 1.23 22.46
N THR A 145 5.92 0.69 23.64
CA THR A 145 5.06 1.31 24.66
C THR A 145 5.87 1.63 25.90
N HIS A 146 5.40 2.56 26.73
CA HIS A 146 6.11 2.97 27.94
C HIS A 146 5.20 2.95 29.17
N THR A 147 5.73 2.47 30.29
CA THR A 147 4.96 2.21 31.52
C THR A 147 4.36 3.46 32.15
N SER A 148 4.97 4.63 31.94
CA SER A 148 4.47 5.90 32.48
C SER A 148 3.18 6.41 31.82
N ARG A 149 2.87 5.99 30.59
CA ARG A 149 1.60 6.30 29.89
C ARG A 149 1.09 5.02 29.21
N PRO A 150 0.42 4.13 29.96
CA PRO A 150 -0.11 2.89 29.39
C PRO A 150 -1.06 3.20 28.23
N GLY A 151 -0.93 2.41 27.16
CA GLY A 151 -1.73 2.56 25.94
C GLY A 151 -1.28 3.65 24.98
N LYS A 152 -0.16 4.33 25.24
CA LYS A 152 0.45 5.26 24.28
C LYS A 152 1.69 4.64 23.63
N MET A 153 1.84 4.89 22.33
CA MET A 153 2.99 4.46 21.55
C MET A 153 4.09 5.52 21.55
N LEU A 154 5.34 5.06 21.59
CA LEU A 154 6.52 5.86 21.31
C LEU A 154 6.96 5.69 19.85
N VAL A 155 7.46 6.78 19.28
CA VAL A 155 8.17 6.79 18.00
C VAL A 155 9.59 7.25 18.23
N VAL A 156 10.53 6.71 17.47
CA VAL A 156 11.94 7.08 17.54
C VAL A 156 12.31 7.89 16.30
N ALA A 157 12.83 9.09 16.50
CA ALA A 157 13.38 9.95 15.46
C ALA A 157 14.81 10.32 15.83
N ASN A 158 15.77 10.12 14.93
CA ASN A 158 17.19 10.42 15.17
C ASN A 158 17.73 9.82 16.49
N GLY A 159 17.30 8.60 16.82
CA GLY A 159 17.69 7.90 18.05
C GLY A 159 17.04 8.41 19.33
N LYS A 160 16.07 9.32 19.26
CA LYS A 160 15.35 9.89 20.41
C LYS A 160 13.89 9.47 20.40
N SER A 161 13.35 9.19 21.58
CA SER A 161 11.97 8.72 21.74
C SER A 161 11.01 9.88 22.01
N TYR A 162 9.89 9.85 21.30
CA TYR A 162 8.82 10.84 21.38
C TYR A 162 7.48 10.15 21.54
N TRP A 163 6.55 10.77 22.23
CA TRP A 163 5.17 10.30 22.26
C TRP A 163 4.53 10.50 20.88
N GLN A 164 3.89 9.46 20.35
CA GLN A 164 3.27 9.53 19.02
C GLN A 164 2.13 10.56 18.97
N ASP A 165 1.37 10.70 20.06
CA ASP A 165 0.18 11.56 20.11
C ASP A 165 0.51 13.06 20.16
N THR A 166 1.55 13.42 20.92
CA THR A 166 1.92 14.83 21.15
C THR A 166 3.24 15.26 20.51
N PHE A 167 4.05 14.32 20.04
CA PHE A 167 5.44 14.52 19.62
C PHE A 167 6.33 15.18 20.67
N GLN A 168 5.92 15.14 21.94
CA GLN A 168 6.78 15.59 23.04
C GLN A 168 7.87 14.56 23.31
N PRO A 169 9.09 15.01 23.67
CA PRO A 169 10.16 14.08 24.03
C PRO A 169 9.77 13.28 25.27
N LEU A 170 10.20 12.02 25.31
CA LEU A 170 9.94 11.13 26.46
C LEU A 170 10.55 11.68 27.75
N TYR A 171 11.74 12.28 27.66
CA TYR A 171 12.47 12.85 28.80
C TYR A 171 12.41 14.38 28.80
N PRO A 172 12.24 15.02 29.97
CA PRO A 172 12.30 16.47 30.10
C PRO A 172 13.62 17.04 29.56
N GLY A 173 13.55 18.15 28.84
CA GLY A 173 14.72 18.78 28.21
C GLY A 173 15.21 18.08 26.93
N GLY A 174 14.51 17.06 26.45
CA GLY A 174 14.78 16.47 25.15
C GLY A 174 14.60 17.48 24.00
N GLU A 175 15.30 17.23 22.89
CA GLU A 175 15.15 18.04 21.68
C GLU A 175 13.73 17.97 21.13
N ALA A 176 13.30 19.04 20.45
CA ALA A 176 12.01 19.07 19.77
C ALA A 176 11.93 18.00 18.67
N PHE A 177 10.71 17.55 18.36
CA PHE A 177 10.48 16.58 17.31
C PHE A 177 10.89 17.13 15.94
N PRO A 178 11.67 16.39 15.12
CA PRO A 178 12.30 16.94 13.93
C PRO A 178 11.40 16.97 12.68
N TYR A 179 10.19 16.41 12.74
CA TYR A 179 9.30 16.29 11.58
C TYR A 179 8.03 17.10 11.77
N ALA A 180 7.46 17.56 10.66
CA ALA A 180 6.20 18.28 10.66
C ALA A 180 5.03 17.30 10.50
N GLU A 181 3.99 17.49 11.31
CA GLU A 181 2.71 16.82 11.10
C GLU A 181 2.01 17.41 9.88
N VAL A 182 1.52 16.54 9.01
CA VAL A 182 0.64 16.91 7.92
C VAL A 182 -0.76 17.05 8.50
N VAL A 183 -1.10 18.28 8.89
CA VAL A 183 -2.41 18.61 9.46
C VAL A 183 -3.46 18.65 8.35
N HIS A 184 -4.67 18.20 8.69
CA HIS A 184 -5.85 18.07 7.84
C HIS A 184 -6.54 19.42 7.66
#